data_AF-A0ABD3C6U8-F1
#
_entry.id   AF-A0ABD3C6U8-F1
#
_cell.length_a   1.000
_cell.length_b   1.000
_cell.length_c   1.000
_cell.angle_alpha   90.00
_cell.angle_beta   90.00
_cell.angle_gamma   90.00
#
_symmetry.space_group_name_H-M   'P 1'
#
loop_
_entity.id
_entity.type
_entity.pdbx_description
1 polymer ?
#
loop_
_entity_poly.entity_id
_entity_poly.type
_entity_poly.pdbx_seq_one_letter_code
_entity_poly.pdbx_strand_id
1 'polypeptide(L)'
;MDALQESGWEELRKEARKIEGDLDVKLSSYAKLGARVTQGGHVDAGSPTLGSSRSWKSMEMEIESLLETLVDINDSMSRCAASASSTTSVTQKLARHRDILHECTQEFKRIKGNINSMMEHAELLSSVRDDISEYKASGSVSPKVQLLRERAAIHGSISHIDEVISQAQTTRAVLGSQRTMFGDVQGKVKLLGDKFPVIRGLLVQLEENGQETQ
;
A
#
# COMPACT_ATOMS: atom_id res chain seq x y z
N MET A 1 37.58 -51.69 -5.49
CA MET A 1 37.56 -50.49 -4.62
C MET A 1 36.88 -49.31 -5.32
N ASP A 2 36.90 -49.22 -6.65
CA ASP A 2 36.23 -48.13 -7.40
C ASP A 2 34.70 -48.01 -7.17
N ALA A 3 33.95 -49.12 -7.10
CA ALA A 3 32.49 -49.06 -6.96
C ALA A 3 31.99 -48.46 -5.61
N LEU A 4 32.77 -48.62 -4.53
CA LEU A 4 32.43 -48.01 -3.23
C LEU A 4 32.72 -46.51 -3.23
N GLN A 5 33.74 -46.08 -3.98
CA GLN A 5 34.13 -44.68 -4.11
C GLN A 5 33.19 -43.91 -5.04
N GLU A 6 32.70 -44.57 -6.09
CA GLU A 6 31.63 -44.06 -6.97
C GLU A 6 30.29 -43.91 -6.22
N SER A 7 29.97 -44.83 -5.29
CA SER A 7 28.81 -44.72 -4.40
C SER A 7 28.89 -43.49 -3.48
N GLY A 8 30.06 -43.25 -2.87
CA GLY A 8 30.25 -42.10 -1.96
C GLY A 8 30.15 -40.74 -2.65
N TRP A 9 30.68 -40.61 -3.87
CA TRP A 9 30.50 -39.40 -4.69
C TRP A 9 29.02 -39.15 -5.03
N GLU A 10 28.29 -40.19 -5.42
CA GLU A 10 26.89 -40.07 -5.82
C GLU A 10 25.98 -39.72 -4.64
N GLU A 11 26.29 -40.22 -3.43
CA GLU A 11 25.62 -39.83 -2.19
C GLU A 11 25.84 -38.34 -1.87
N LEU A 12 27.09 -37.88 -1.85
CA LEU A 12 27.42 -36.47 -1.62
C LEU A 12 26.73 -35.54 -2.64
N ARG A 13 26.63 -35.97 -3.91
CA ARG A 13 25.94 -35.20 -4.95
C ARG A 13 24.43 -35.13 -4.77
N LYS A 14 23.81 -36.18 -4.21
CA LYS A 14 22.38 -36.14 -3.84
C LYS A 14 22.15 -35.21 -2.66
N GLU A 15 23.04 -35.25 -1.68
CA GLU A 15 23.01 -34.36 -0.51
C GLU A 15 23.20 -32.90 -0.90
N ALA A 16 24.21 -32.58 -1.73
CA ALA A 16 24.45 -31.24 -2.25
C ALA A 16 23.19 -30.66 -2.91
N ARG A 17 22.55 -31.42 -3.81
CA ARG A 17 21.31 -30.98 -4.48
C ARG A 17 20.15 -30.73 -3.52
N LYS A 18 20.07 -31.49 -2.42
CA LYS A 18 19.07 -31.27 -1.38
C LYS A 18 19.33 -29.94 -0.67
N ILE A 19 20.56 -29.73 -0.21
CA ILE A 19 20.96 -28.50 0.48
C ILE A 19 20.81 -27.27 -0.43
N GLU A 20 21.19 -27.37 -1.71
CA GLU A 20 20.98 -26.32 -2.71
C GLU A 20 19.50 -25.96 -2.88
N GLY A 21 18.61 -26.96 -2.93
CA GLY A 21 17.16 -26.74 -3.01
C GLY A 21 16.59 -26.09 -1.75
N ASP A 22 17.02 -26.55 -0.58
CA ASP A 22 16.62 -25.96 0.70
C ASP A 22 17.11 -24.51 0.80
N LEU A 23 18.32 -24.22 0.33
CA LEU A 23 18.91 -22.89 0.31
C LEU A 23 18.15 -21.91 -0.60
N ASP A 24 17.75 -22.33 -1.80
CA ASP A 24 16.92 -21.52 -2.71
C ASP A 24 15.60 -21.10 -2.06
N VAL A 25 14.89 -22.05 -1.44
CA VAL A 25 13.62 -21.77 -0.75
C VAL A 25 13.82 -20.79 0.41
N LYS A 26 14.90 -20.96 1.18
CA LYS A 26 15.22 -20.11 2.34
C LYS A 26 15.65 -18.71 1.91
N LEU A 27 16.48 -18.58 0.88
CA LEU A 27 16.88 -17.29 0.31
C LEU A 27 15.67 -16.51 -0.24
N SER A 28 14.78 -17.20 -0.96
CA SER A 28 13.53 -16.60 -1.44
C SER A 28 12.64 -16.10 -0.29
N SER A 29 12.54 -16.89 0.78
CA SER A 29 11.75 -16.53 1.97
C SER A 29 12.36 -15.35 2.74
N TYR A 30 13.68 -15.35 2.89
CA TYR A 30 14.45 -14.27 3.52
C TYR A 30 14.32 -12.95 2.74
N ALA A 31 14.42 -13.00 1.40
CA ALA A 31 14.20 -11.83 0.55
C ALA A 31 12.77 -11.25 0.67
N LYS A 32 11.76 -12.13 0.71
CA LYS A 32 10.34 -11.72 0.87
C LYS A 32 10.07 -11.08 2.21
N LEU A 33 10.66 -11.61 3.28
CA LEU A 33 10.56 -11.01 4.60
C LEU A 33 11.14 -9.58 4.54
N GLY A 34 12.18 -9.37 3.73
CA GLY A 34 12.84 -8.08 3.51
C GLY A 34 11.90 -7.07 2.94
N ALA A 35 11.27 -7.41 1.83
CA ALA A 35 10.29 -6.55 1.17
C ALA A 35 9.10 -6.15 2.07
N ARG A 36 8.73 -6.95 3.07
CA ARG A 36 7.63 -6.60 3.99
C ARG A 36 7.99 -5.48 4.97
N VAL A 37 9.25 -5.41 5.40
CA VAL A 37 9.73 -4.32 6.27
C VAL A 37 9.67 -2.97 5.53
N THR A 38 9.85 -3.00 4.21
CA THR A 38 9.93 -1.80 3.37
C THR A 38 8.56 -1.24 2.99
N GLN A 39 7.58 -2.12 2.79
CA GLN A 39 6.21 -1.74 2.45
C GLN A 39 5.39 -1.34 3.69
N GLY A 40 5.86 -1.70 4.89
CA GLY A 40 5.23 -1.43 6.18
C GLY A 40 5.42 -0.01 6.72
N GLY A 41 5.23 1.03 5.89
CA GLY A 41 5.08 2.42 6.35
C GLY A 41 3.72 2.71 7.02
N HIS A 42 2.86 1.69 7.12
CA HIS A 42 1.51 1.77 7.70
C HIS A 42 1.12 0.45 8.36
N VAL A 43 1.80 0.10 9.44
CA VAL A 43 1.21 -0.77 10.46
C VAL A 43 1.20 0.01 11.76
N ASP A 44 0.01 0.10 12.34
CA ASP A 44 -0.30 0.75 13.60
C ASP A 44 0.82 0.63 14.63
N ALA A 45 1.09 1.75 15.30
CA ALA A 45 2.00 1.90 16.42
C ALA A 45 1.51 1.14 17.67
N GLY A 46 1.33 -0.18 17.58
CA GLY A 46 0.67 -0.97 18.60
C GLY A 46 1.14 -2.42 18.81
N SER A 47 2.06 -2.99 18.02
CA SER A 47 2.55 -4.34 18.29
C SER A 47 4.00 -4.54 17.85
N PRO A 48 4.88 -5.12 18.71
CA PRO A 48 6.31 -4.94 18.56
C PRO A 48 6.89 -5.76 17.40
N THR A 49 7.58 -5.02 16.54
CA THR A 49 8.61 -5.42 15.55
C THR A 49 9.62 -6.46 16.06
N LEU A 50 9.68 -6.71 17.38
CA LEU A 50 10.51 -7.72 18.06
C LEU A 50 10.23 -9.17 17.62
N GLY A 51 8.99 -9.50 17.24
CA GLY A 51 8.64 -10.84 16.72
C GLY A 51 9.24 -11.09 15.33
N SER A 52 9.21 -10.06 14.48
CA SER A 52 9.82 -10.08 13.15
C SER A 52 11.34 -10.19 13.27
N SER A 53 11.98 -9.33 14.08
CA SER A 53 13.45 -9.29 14.24
C SER A 53 14.06 -10.62 14.71
N ARG A 54 13.38 -11.36 15.59
CA ARG A 54 13.83 -12.72 16.00
C ARG A 54 13.68 -13.75 14.87
N SER A 55 12.57 -13.70 14.12
CA SER A 55 12.37 -14.57 12.95
C SER A 55 13.44 -14.35 11.89
N TRP A 56 13.88 -13.10 11.73
CA TRP A 56 14.93 -12.71 10.79
C TRP A 56 16.28 -13.30 11.12
N LYS A 57 16.77 -13.04 12.34
CA LYS A 57 18.05 -13.59 12.81
C LYS A 57 18.05 -15.12 12.82
N SER A 58 16.90 -15.73 13.13
CA SER A 58 16.74 -17.18 13.02
C SER A 58 16.96 -17.69 11.60
N MET A 59 16.38 -17.01 10.60
CA MET A 59 16.54 -17.38 9.19
C MET A 59 17.97 -17.16 8.69
N GLU A 60 18.63 -16.08 9.14
CA GLU A 60 20.05 -15.85 8.83
C GLU A 60 20.94 -16.98 9.32
N MET A 61 20.79 -17.39 10.59
CA MET A 61 21.58 -18.49 11.16
C MET A 61 21.33 -19.81 10.42
N GLU A 62 20.09 -20.07 10.00
CA GLU A 62 19.76 -21.28 9.23
C GLU A 62 20.38 -21.25 7.83
N ILE A 63 20.36 -20.12 7.13
CA ILE A 63 21.01 -19.95 5.83
C ILE A 63 22.53 -20.08 5.96
N GLU A 64 23.13 -19.48 6.99
CA GLU A 64 24.57 -19.58 7.28
C GLU A 64 24.97 -21.05 7.55
N SER A 65 24.16 -21.79 8.31
CA SER A 65 24.35 -23.21 8.58
C SER A 65 24.23 -24.09 7.33
N LEU A 66 23.27 -23.81 6.44
CA LEU A 66 23.13 -24.51 5.15
C LEU A 66 24.30 -24.24 4.22
N LEU A 67 24.78 -22.99 4.16
CA LEU A 67 25.96 -22.61 3.37
C LEU A 67 27.22 -23.32 3.87
N GLU A 68 27.44 -23.36 5.18
CA GLU A 68 28.55 -24.08 5.80
C GLU A 68 28.50 -25.58 5.48
N THR A 69 27.31 -26.19 5.60
CA THR A 69 27.10 -27.60 5.23
C THR A 69 27.41 -27.84 3.74
N LEU A 70 27.01 -26.93 2.84
CA LEU A 70 27.29 -27.05 1.41
C LEU A 70 28.79 -26.89 1.07
N VAL A 71 29.53 -26.07 1.83
CA VAL A 71 30.99 -25.99 1.75
C VAL A 71 31.60 -27.35 2.11
N ASP A 72 31.20 -27.95 3.23
CA ASP A 72 31.73 -29.24 3.70
C ASP A 72 31.45 -30.39 2.72
N ILE A 73 30.25 -30.41 2.13
CA ILE A 73 29.89 -31.39 1.09
C ILE A 73 30.74 -31.17 -0.16
N ASN A 74 30.92 -29.93 -0.62
CA ASN A 74 31.78 -29.60 -1.76
C ASN A 74 33.25 -30.00 -1.53
N ASP A 75 33.76 -29.79 -0.32
CA ASP A 75 35.12 -30.20 0.05
C ASP A 75 35.26 -31.72 0.10
N SER A 76 34.25 -32.43 0.60
CA SER A 76 34.20 -33.89 0.59
C SER A 76 34.15 -34.45 -0.83
N MET A 77 33.30 -33.85 -1.69
CA MET A 77 33.24 -34.15 -3.12
C MET A 77 34.61 -33.93 -3.78
N SER A 78 35.29 -32.83 -3.46
CA SER A 78 36.63 -32.52 -3.96
C SER A 78 37.66 -33.59 -3.60
N ARG A 79 37.63 -34.10 -2.36
CA ARG A 79 38.49 -35.20 -1.90
C ARG A 79 38.20 -36.51 -2.64
N CYS A 80 36.92 -36.84 -2.88
CA CYS A 80 36.53 -38.01 -3.67
C CYS A 80 37.01 -37.90 -5.13
N ALA A 81 36.84 -36.73 -5.74
CA ALA A 81 37.27 -36.48 -7.12
C ALA A 81 38.79 -36.51 -7.31
N ALA A 82 39.57 -36.17 -6.27
CA ALA A 82 41.04 -36.21 -6.30
C ALA A 82 41.62 -37.61 -6.04
N SER A 83 40.89 -38.47 -5.33
CA SER A 83 41.34 -39.84 -4.97
C SER A 83 40.90 -40.91 -5.97
N ALA A 84 39.93 -40.62 -6.83
CA ALA A 84 39.55 -41.46 -7.96
C ALA A 84 40.32 -41.02 -9.23
N SER A 85 40.43 -41.89 -10.24
CA SER A 85 40.84 -41.48 -11.59
C SER A 85 39.76 -40.54 -12.16
N SER A 86 39.89 -39.25 -11.84
CA SER A 86 38.85 -38.23 -12.03
C SER A 86 38.45 -38.14 -13.49
N THR A 87 37.18 -38.44 -13.77
CA THR A 87 36.64 -38.27 -15.14
C THR A 87 36.26 -36.80 -15.36
N THR A 88 36.37 -36.33 -16.61
CA THR A 88 35.98 -34.95 -16.98
C THR A 88 34.56 -34.60 -16.53
N SER A 89 33.64 -35.56 -16.51
CA SER A 89 32.25 -35.36 -16.08
C SER A 89 32.12 -35.11 -14.57
N VAL A 90 32.95 -35.76 -13.74
CA VAL A 90 33.00 -35.53 -12.29
C VAL A 90 33.54 -34.12 -12.01
N THR A 91 34.64 -33.75 -12.67
CA THR A 91 35.26 -32.42 -12.52
C THR A 91 34.30 -31.30 -12.93
N GLN A 92 33.57 -31.45 -14.04
CA GLN A 92 32.59 -30.46 -14.49
C GLN A 92 31.41 -30.33 -13.52
N LYS A 93 30.90 -31.46 -12.99
CA LYS A 93 29.82 -31.43 -11.99
C LYS A 93 30.28 -30.76 -10.69
N LEU A 94 31.50 -31.05 -10.22
CA LEU A 94 32.07 -30.39 -9.05
C LEU A 94 32.19 -28.88 -9.26
N ALA A 95 32.66 -28.45 -10.42
CA ALA A 95 32.74 -27.03 -10.77
C ALA A 95 31.36 -26.38 -10.67
N ARG A 96 30.31 -27.03 -11.20
CA ARG A 96 28.94 -26.52 -11.10
C ARG A 96 28.45 -26.37 -9.66
N HIS A 97 28.73 -27.33 -8.78
CA HIS A 97 28.36 -27.23 -7.36
C HIS A 97 29.09 -26.08 -6.63
N ARG A 98 30.34 -25.80 -7.01
CA ARG A 98 31.07 -24.63 -6.50
C ARG A 98 30.50 -23.32 -7.00
N ASP A 99 30.09 -23.26 -8.27
CA ASP A 99 29.44 -22.08 -8.84
C ASP A 99 28.12 -21.80 -8.13
N ILE A 100 27.28 -22.82 -7.90
CA ILE A 100 26.01 -22.67 -7.16
C ILE A 100 26.25 -22.17 -5.73
N LEU A 101 27.19 -22.77 -5.00
CA LEU A 101 27.57 -22.31 -3.66
C LEU A 101 28.00 -20.82 -3.68
N HIS A 102 28.78 -20.43 -4.68
CA HIS A 102 29.23 -19.05 -4.84
C HIS A 102 28.06 -18.10 -5.11
N GLU A 103 27.19 -18.43 -6.05
CA GLU A 103 25.98 -17.68 -6.40
C GLU A 103 25.07 -17.49 -5.16
N CYS A 104 24.76 -18.57 -4.43
CA CYS A 104 23.92 -18.49 -3.24
C CYS A 104 24.58 -17.66 -2.12
N THR A 105 25.89 -17.78 -1.93
CA THR A 105 26.63 -16.97 -0.94
C THR A 105 26.57 -15.48 -1.28
N GLN A 106 26.77 -15.13 -2.56
CA GLN A 106 26.67 -13.75 -3.01
C GLN A 106 25.25 -13.21 -2.87
N GLU A 107 24.25 -14.01 -3.24
CA GLU A 107 22.86 -13.64 -3.11
C GLU A 107 22.48 -13.38 -1.65
N PHE A 108 22.88 -14.26 -0.73
CA PHE A 108 22.65 -14.07 0.71
C PHE A 108 23.22 -12.74 1.20
N LYS A 109 24.49 -12.45 0.88
CA LYS A 109 25.15 -11.18 1.26
C LYS A 109 24.42 -9.97 0.69
N ARG A 110 23.99 -10.04 -0.57
CA ARG A 110 23.24 -8.97 -1.23
C ARG A 110 21.90 -8.73 -0.54
N ILE A 111 21.14 -9.78 -0.25
CA ILE A 111 19.84 -9.67 0.43
C ILE A 111 20.02 -9.11 1.84
N LYS A 112 20.97 -9.64 2.62
CA LYS A 112 21.28 -9.19 3.98
C LYS A 112 21.70 -7.72 4.02
N GLY A 113 22.59 -7.31 3.12
CA GLY A 113 23.01 -5.91 3.00
C GLY A 113 21.86 -4.96 2.65
N ASN A 114 20.98 -5.36 1.74
CA ASN A 114 19.79 -4.59 1.41
C ASN A 114 18.86 -4.44 2.61
N ILE A 115 18.58 -5.52 3.36
CA ILE A 115 17.72 -5.47 4.55
C ILE A 115 18.31 -4.54 5.61
N ASN A 116 19.61 -4.66 5.91
CA ASN A 116 20.28 -3.81 6.91
C ASN A 116 20.20 -2.32 6.52
N SER A 117 20.55 -1.98 5.28
CA SER A 117 20.47 -0.59 4.80
C SER A 117 19.04 -0.03 4.93
N MET A 118 18.02 -0.85 4.70
CA MET A 118 16.63 -0.43 4.82
C MET A 118 16.17 -0.31 6.27
N MET A 119 16.64 -1.17 7.17
CA MET A 119 16.40 -1.04 8.60
C MET A 119 17.03 0.24 9.17
N GLU A 120 18.30 0.51 8.83
CA GLU A 120 18.99 1.75 9.21
C GLU A 120 18.23 2.98 8.72
N HIS A 121 17.77 2.97 7.47
CA HIS A 121 16.94 4.05 6.92
C HIS A 121 15.62 4.24 7.70
N ALA A 122 14.96 3.15 8.09
CA ALA A 122 13.73 3.21 8.88
C ALA A 122 13.97 3.76 10.30
N GLU A 123 15.07 3.34 10.96
CA GLU A 123 15.46 3.84 12.29
C GLU A 123 15.77 5.34 12.24
N LEU A 124 16.51 5.80 11.23
CA LEU A 124 16.79 7.23 11.02
C LEU A 124 15.50 8.04 10.84
N LEU A 125 14.55 7.56 10.01
CA LEU A 125 13.27 8.24 9.81
C LEU A 125 12.40 8.26 11.07
N SER A 126 12.44 7.18 11.89
CA SER A 126 11.76 7.15 13.18
C SER A 126 12.35 8.18 14.14
N SER A 127 13.67 8.21 14.28
CA SER A 127 14.36 9.20 15.14
C SER A 127 14.02 10.63 14.73
N VAL A 128 14.08 10.95 13.43
CA VAL A 128 13.72 12.30 12.94
C VAL A 128 12.25 12.62 13.20
N ARG A 129 11.35 11.63 13.07
CA ARG A 129 9.93 11.83 13.38
C ARG A 129 9.71 12.10 14.87
N ASP A 130 10.42 11.39 15.74
CA ASP A 130 10.35 11.57 17.18
C ASP A 130 10.88 12.95 17.56
N ASP A 131 12.03 13.37 17.03
CA ASP A 131 12.59 14.71 17.21
C ASP A 131 11.62 15.82 16.74
N ILE A 132 10.99 15.66 15.56
CA ILE A 132 9.99 16.60 15.06
C ILE A 132 8.76 16.64 15.98
N SER A 133 8.33 15.48 16.47
CA SER A 133 7.17 15.38 17.35
C SER A 133 7.44 16.05 18.70
N GLU A 134 8.62 15.83 19.26
CA GLU A 134 9.11 16.49 20.47
C GLU A 134 9.25 18.01 20.27
N TYR A 135 9.83 18.44 19.14
CA TYR A 135 9.93 19.86 18.79
C TYR A 135 8.56 20.54 18.63
N LYS A 136 7.56 19.83 18.11
CA LYS A 136 6.18 20.33 18.03
C LYS A 136 5.48 20.33 19.39
N ALA A 137 5.71 19.30 20.22
CA ALA A 137 5.09 19.15 21.54
C ALA A 137 5.65 20.14 22.57
N SER A 138 6.93 20.48 22.49
CA SER A 138 7.58 21.50 23.32
C SER A 138 7.11 22.93 23.03
N GLY A 139 6.23 23.13 22.04
CA GLY A 139 5.66 24.43 21.72
C GLY A 139 6.67 25.42 21.12
N SER A 140 7.90 24.98 20.84
CA SER A 140 8.98 25.81 20.29
C SER A 140 8.85 26.06 18.78
N VAL A 141 7.62 26.11 18.25
CA VAL A 141 7.40 26.45 16.83
C VAL A 141 7.87 27.89 16.61
N SER A 142 8.87 28.06 15.73
CA SER A 142 9.36 29.40 15.37
C SER A 142 8.18 30.33 15.02
N PRO A 143 8.15 31.57 15.53
CA PRO A 143 7.10 32.54 15.22
C PRO A 143 6.82 32.66 13.72
N LYS A 144 7.85 32.53 12.88
CA LYS A 144 7.74 32.53 11.41
C LYS A 144 6.88 31.37 10.88
N VAL A 145 7.02 30.16 11.43
CA VAL A 145 6.25 28.99 11.02
C VAL A 145 4.79 29.11 11.46
N GLN A 146 4.55 29.70 12.63
CA GLN A 146 3.20 29.99 13.10
C GLN A 146 2.48 30.98 12.17
N LEU A 147 3.14 32.07 11.77
CA LEU A 147 2.61 33.03 10.81
C LEU A 147 2.33 32.41 9.43
N LEU A 148 3.19 31.50 8.96
CA LEU A 148 2.95 30.78 7.70
C LEU A 148 1.72 29.86 7.80
N ARG A 149 1.52 29.18 8.93
CA ARG A 149 0.34 28.36 9.19
C ARG A 149 -0.92 29.22 9.25
N GLU A 150 -0.87 30.36 9.92
CA GLU A 150 -1.98 31.33 9.98
C GLU A 150 -2.33 31.83 8.59
N ARG A 151 -1.34 32.20 7.76
CA ARG A 151 -1.57 32.60 6.37
C ARG A 151 -2.26 31.51 5.54
N ALA A 152 -1.88 30.25 5.72
CA ALA A 152 -2.51 29.12 5.04
C ALA A 152 -3.96 28.92 5.50
N ALA A 153 -4.22 29.04 6.81
CA ALA A 153 -5.58 28.98 7.36
C ALA A 153 -6.46 30.13 6.84
N ILE A 154 -5.92 31.36 6.76
CA ILE A 154 -6.61 32.51 6.17
C ILE A 154 -6.95 32.25 4.70
N HIS A 155 -6.02 31.72 3.90
CA HIS A 155 -6.31 31.36 2.50
C HIS A 155 -7.43 30.32 2.40
N GLY A 156 -7.40 29.27 3.22
CA GLY A 156 -8.47 28.28 3.26
C GLY A 156 -9.81 28.90 3.64
N SER A 157 -9.83 29.84 4.58
CA SER A 157 -11.04 30.57 4.95
C SER A 157 -11.56 31.45 3.82
N ILE A 158 -10.69 32.10 3.04
CA ILE A 158 -11.09 32.92 1.88
C ILE A 158 -11.76 32.04 0.83
N SER A 159 -11.16 30.89 0.48
CA SER A 159 -11.77 29.96 -0.48
C SER A 159 -13.13 29.43 -0.02
N HIS A 160 -13.29 29.15 1.27
CA HIS A 160 -14.58 28.73 1.82
C HIS A 160 -15.62 29.87 1.78
N ILE A 161 -15.22 31.11 2.03
CA ILE A 161 -16.10 32.28 1.89
C ILE A 161 -16.55 32.44 0.44
N ASP A 162 -15.67 32.24 -0.55
CA ASP A 162 -16.04 32.31 -1.97
C ASP A 162 -17.09 31.23 -2.35
N GLU A 163 -16.97 30.03 -1.79
CA GLU A 163 -17.97 28.97 -1.96
C GLU A 163 -19.32 29.35 -1.36
N VAL A 164 -19.33 29.87 -0.13
CA VAL A 164 -20.56 30.36 0.53
C VAL A 164 -21.19 31.52 -0.26
N ILE A 165 -20.39 32.44 -0.81
CA ILE A 165 -20.88 33.53 -1.66
C ILE A 165 -21.52 32.97 -2.93
N SER A 166 -20.87 32.01 -3.59
CA SER A 166 -21.39 31.35 -4.79
C SER A 166 -22.72 30.63 -4.51
N GLN A 167 -22.79 29.92 -3.38
CA GLN A 167 -24.02 29.27 -2.95
C GLN A 167 -25.13 30.30 -2.69
N ALA A 168 -24.83 31.40 -1.98
CA ALA A 168 -25.80 32.46 -1.72
C ALA A 168 -26.30 33.14 -3.00
N GLN A 169 -25.43 33.36 -3.99
CA GLN A 169 -25.82 33.90 -5.30
C GLN A 169 -26.74 32.94 -6.05
N THR A 170 -26.46 31.64 -5.99
CA THR A 170 -27.32 30.59 -6.57
C THR A 170 -28.69 30.58 -5.89
N THR A 171 -28.74 30.61 -4.57
CA THR A 171 -30.00 30.71 -3.81
C THR A 171 -30.78 31.96 -4.17
N ARG A 172 -30.11 33.12 -4.31
CA ARG A 172 -30.75 34.37 -4.73
C ARG A 172 -31.37 34.24 -6.13
N ALA A 173 -30.68 33.60 -7.07
CA ALA A 173 -31.21 33.36 -8.42
C ALA A 173 -32.45 32.46 -8.39
N VAL A 174 -32.43 31.39 -7.59
CA VAL A 174 -33.58 30.48 -7.40
C VAL A 174 -34.78 31.21 -6.80
N LEU A 175 -34.58 31.99 -5.74
CA LEU A 175 -35.65 32.79 -5.13
C LEU A 175 -36.23 33.83 -6.11
N GLY A 176 -35.38 34.43 -6.94
CA GLY A 176 -35.80 35.32 -8.01
C GLY A 176 -36.72 34.62 -9.02
N SER A 177 -36.35 33.41 -9.46
CA SER A 177 -37.17 32.59 -10.35
C SER A 177 -38.51 32.20 -9.70
N GLN A 178 -38.49 31.76 -8.44
CA GLN A 178 -39.69 31.41 -7.68
C GLN A 178 -40.66 32.60 -7.56
N ARG A 179 -40.14 33.81 -7.31
CA ARG A 179 -40.95 35.03 -7.26
C ARG A 179 -41.66 35.29 -8.59
N THR A 180 -40.97 35.15 -9.71
CA THR A 180 -41.58 35.29 -11.05
C THR A 180 -42.68 34.25 -11.26
N MET A 181 -42.42 32.98 -10.94
CA MET A 181 -43.44 31.92 -11.03
C MET A 181 -44.67 32.21 -10.17
N PHE A 182 -44.50 32.70 -8.94
CA PHE A 182 -45.63 33.09 -8.09
C PHE A 182 -46.41 34.27 -8.67
N GLY A 183 -45.73 35.24 -9.31
CA GLY A 183 -46.39 36.31 -10.06
C GLY A 183 -47.27 35.76 -11.19
N ASP A 184 -46.76 34.80 -11.96
CA ASP A 184 -47.52 34.15 -13.04
C ASP A 184 -48.72 33.37 -12.50
N VAL A 185 -48.53 32.62 -11.40
CA VAL A 185 -49.61 31.90 -10.73
C VAL A 185 -50.68 32.86 -10.24
N GLN A 186 -50.30 33.97 -9.59
CA GLN A 186 -51.22 35.00 -9.15
C GLN A 186 -52.01 35.59 -10.34
N GLY A 187 -51.35 35.86 -11.47
CA GLY A 187 -51.99 36.33 -12.69
C GLY A 187 -53.03 35.34 -13.23
N LYS A 188 -52.68 34.05 -13.29
CA LYS A 188 -53.61 32.98 -13.72
C LYS A 188 -54.80 32.82 -12.76
N VAL A 189 -54.56 32.88 -11.45
CA VAL A 189 -55.64 32.83 -10.43
C VAL A 189 -56.58 34.01 -10.59
N LYS A 190 -56.06 35.21 -10.83
CA LYS A 190 -56.89 36.40 -11.11
C LYS A 190 -57.75 36.18 -12.36
N LEU A 191 -57.16 35.72 -13.46
CA LEU A 191 -57.90 35.41 -14.69
C LEU A 191 -59.00 34.37 -14.47
N LEU A 192 -58.75 33.35 -13.64
CA LEU A 192 -59.76 32.34 -13.28
C LEU A 192 -60.88 32.97 -12.43
N GLY A 193 -60.54 33.84 -11.48
CA GLY A 193 -61.49 34.61 -10.69
C GLY A 193 -62.42 35.46 -11.56
N ASP A 194 -61.86 36.12 -12.57
CA ASP A 194 -62.63 36.95 -13.52
C ASP A 194 -63.61 36.12 -14.38
N LYS A 195 -63.32 34.83 -14.63
CA LYS A 195 -64.22 33.92 -15.37
C LYS A 195 -65.35 33.36 -14.50
N PHE A 196 -65.20 33.35 -13.18
CA PHE A 196 -66.16 32.72 -12.27
C PHE A 196 -67.58 33.35 -12.31
N PRO A 197 -67.74 34.69 -12.37
CA PRO A 197 -69.05 35.32 -12.54
C PRO A 197 -69.72 34.99 -13.86
N VAL A 198 -68.95 34.84 -14.95
CA VAL A 198 -69.48 34.45 -16.26
C VAL A 198 -70.05 33.03 -16.20
N ILE A 199 -69.31 32.09 -15.59
CA ILE A 199 -69.80 30.73 -15.38
C ILE A 199 -71.06 30.72 -14.51
N ARG A 200 -71.06 31.48 -13.40
CA ARG A 200 -72.26 31.63 -12.55
C ARG A 200 -73.45 32.19 -13.33
N GLY A 201 -73.23 33.21 -14.17
CA GLY A 201 -74.29 33.80 -14.99
C GLY A 201 -74.89 32.81 -15.99
N LEU A 202 -74.04 32.02 -16.66
CA LEU A 202 -74.51 30.94 -17.54
C LEU A 202 -75.28 29.87 -16.78
N LEU A 203 -74.86 29.53 -15.55
CA LEU A 203 -75.53 28.54 -14.72
C LEU A 203 -76.94 29.02 -14.30
N VAL A 204 -77.08 30.28 -13.91
CA VAL A 204 -78.39 30.90 -13.61
C VAL A 204 -79.31 30.87 -14.83
N GLN A 205 -78.79 31.23 -16.02
CA GLN A 205 -79.57 31.17 -17.26
C GLN A 205 -80.03 29.75 -17.61
N LEU A 206 -79.23 28.73 -17.31
CA LEU A 206 -79.63 27.33 -17.50
C LEU A 206 -80.70 26.89 -16.48
N GLU A 207 -80.59 27.31 -15.23
CA GLU A 207 -81.61 27.08 -14.21
C GLU A 207 -82.95 27.75 -14.58
N GLU A 208 -82.93 29.00 -15.04
CA GLU A 208 -84.13 29.73 -15.48
C GLU A 208 -84.80 29.02 -16.67
N ASN A 209 -84.04 28.63 -17.70
CA ASN A 209 -84.58 27.91 -18.86
C ASN A 209 -85.11 26.50 -18.51
N GLY A 210 -84.55 25.86 -17.47
CA GLY A 210 -85.03 24.57 -16.97
C GLY A 210 -86.33 24.65 -16.16
N GLN A 211 -86.65 25.81 -15.57
CA GLN A 211 -87.93 26.04 -14.89
C GLN A 211 -89.07 26.39 -15.86
N GLU A 212 -88.78 26.97 -17.03
CA GLU A 212 -89.79 27.23 -18.08
C GLU A 212 -90.25 25.97 -18.84
N THR A 213 -89.58 24.82 -18.65
CA THR A 213 -89.92 23.54 -19.30
C THR A 213 -90.74 22.56 -18.44
N GLN A 214 -91.22 22.99 -17.27
CA GLN A 214 -92.09 22.21 -16.37
C GLN A 214 -93.48 22.84 -16.25
#